data_AF-R0GDT5-F1
#
_entry.id   AF-R0GDT5-F1
#
_cell.length_a   1.000
_cell.length_b   1.000
_cell.length_c   1.000
_cell.angle_alpha   90.00
_cell.angle_beta   90.00
_cell.angle_gamma   90.00
#
_symmetry.space_group_name_H-M   'P 1'
#
loop_
_entity.id
_entity.type
_entity.pdbx_description
1 polymer ?
#
loop_
_entity_poly.entity_id
_entity_poly.type
_entity_poly.pdbx_seq_one_letter_code
_entity_poly.pdbx_strand_id
1 'polypeptide(L)' 'MNEEAAETARESLELVFRMSNILETGLDRHTLSVLIALCDIGLNPEALATLVKELRRDSHSPTSTLD' A
#
# COMPACT_ATOMS: atom_id res chain seq x y z
N MET A 1 19.90 -10.36 -15.89
CA MET A 1 18.62 -10.10 -15.20
C MET A 1 17.63 -9.71 -16.29
N ASN A 2 16.40 -10.21 -16.28
CA ASN A 2 15.47 -9.98 -17.40
C ASN A 2 14.93 -8.55 -17.34
N GLU A 3 15.53 -7.62 -18.09
CA GLU A 3 15.16 -6.20 -18.17
C GLU A 3 13.65 -6.04 -18.40
N GLU A 4 13.09 -6.87 -19.28
CA GLU A 4 11.66 -6.89 -19.63
C GLU A 4 10.75 -7.22 -18.44
N ALA A 5 11.18 -8.10 -17.54
CA ALA A 5 10.40 -8.42 -16.34
C ALA A 5 10.39 -7.25 -15.34
N ALA A 6 11.51 -6.52 -15.24
CA ALA A 6 11.60 -5.35 -14.38
C ALA A 6 10.72 -4.19 -14.91
N GLU A 7 10.71 -3.98 -16.23
CA GLU A 7 9.83 -3.00 -16.87
C GLU A 7 8.35 -3.36 -16.69
N THR A 8 7.98 -4.63 -16.94
CA THR A 8 6.60 -5.11 -16.74
C THR A 8 6.11 -4.89 -15.29
N ALA A 9 6.98 -5.13 -14.31
CA ALA A 9 6.65 -4.91 -12.90
C ALA A 9 6.45 -3.42 -12.59
N ARG A 10 7.26 -2.53 -13.16
CA ARG A 10 7.11 -1.07 -13.01
C ARG A 10 5.80 -0.57 -13.59
N GLU A 11 5.47 -1.00 -14.81
CA GLU A 11 4.22 -0.63 -15.48
C GLU A 11 3.00 -1.14 -14.70
N SER A 12 3.08 -2.37 -14.19
CA SER A 12 2.03 -2.97 -13.36
C SER A 12 1.81 -2.16 -12.08
N LEU A 13 2.89 -1.81 -11.36
CA LEU A 13 2.81 -0.98 -10.16
C LEU A 13 2.23 0.41 -10.46
N GLU A 14 2.62 1.01 -11.59
CA GLU A 14 2.07 2.31 -12.01
C GLU A 14 0.58 2.25 -12.33
N LEU A 15 0.12 1.18 -12.98
CA LEU A 15 -1.29 0.95 -13.24
C LEU A 15 -2.07 0.85 -11.92
N VAL A 16 -1.63 0.02 -10.98
CA VAL A 16 -2.30 -0.14 -9.68
C VAL A 16 -2.27 1.17 -8.89
N PHE A 17 -1.18 1.94 -8.95
CA PHE A 17 -1.10 3.25 -8.30
C PHE A 17 -2.13 4.24 -8.88
N ARG A 18 -2.32 4.26 -10.20
CA ARG A 18 -3.37 5.08 -10.82
C ARG A 18 -4.77 4.66 -10.36
N MET A 19 -5.05 3.35 -10.31
CA MET A 19 -6.32 2.83 -9.78
C MET A 19 -6.55 3.25 -8.32
N SER A 20 -5.51 3.16 -7.49
CA SER A 20 -5.54 3.58 -6.09
C SER A 20 -5.89 5.07 -5.94
N ASN A 21 -5.36 5.93 -6.82
CA ASN A 21 -5.67 7.36 -6.80
C ASN A 21 -7.12 7.65 -7.24
N ILE A 22 -7.63 6.93 -8.25
CA ILE A 22 -9.03 7.05 -8.69
C ILE A 22 -10.00 6.68 -7.57
N LEU A 23 -9.64 5.67 -6.77
CA LEU A 23 -10.41 5.21 -5.61
C LEU A 23 -10.14 6.01 -4.34
N GLU A 24 -9.31 7.06 -4.41
CA GLU A 24 -8.97 7.94 -3.30
C GLU A 24 -8.53 7.18 -2.03
N THR A 25 -7.79 6.08 -2.18
CA THR A 25 -7.36 5.26 -1.02
C THR A 25 -6.34 5.98 -0.12
N GLY A 26 -5.73 7.04 -0.65
CA GLY A 26 -4.66 7.80 0.01
C GLY A 26 -3.36 7.02 0.21
N LEU A 27 -3.16 5.88 -0.48
CA LEU A 27 -1.92 5.09 -0.42
C LEU A 27 -0.86 5.69 -1.34
N ASP A 28 0.34 5.92 -0.81
CA ASP A 28 1.50 6.29 -1.61
C ASP A 28 2.08 5.07 -2.35
N ARG A 29 2.94 5.33 -3.35
CA ARG A 29 3.51 4.29 -4.21
C ARG A 29 4.36 3.28 -3.44
N HIS A 30 5.04 3.70 -2.37
CA HIS A 30 5.86 2.80 -1.56
C HIS A 30 4.97 1.88 -0.73
N THR A 31 3.99 2.41 -0.01
CA THR A 31 3.03 1.61 0.76
C THR A 31 2.31 0.59 -0.14
N LEU A 32 1.88 1.01 -1.32
CA LEU A 32 1.22 0.13 -2.28
C LEU A 32 2.15 -1.01 -2.76
N SER A 33 3.43 -0.72 -3.02
CA SER A 33 4.40 -1.74 -3.41
C SER A 33 4.62 -2.79 -2.32
N VAL A 34 4.63 -2.38 -1.05
CA VAL A 34 4.74 -3.30 0.09
C VAL A 34 3.50 -4.18 0.19
N LEU A 35 2.30 -3.59 0.06
CA LEU A 35 1.05 -4.36 0.09
C LEU A 35 0.97 -5.40 -1.03
N ILE A 36 1.43 -5.07 -2.24
CA ILE A 36 1.50 -6.03 -3.34
C ILE A 36 2.46 -7.18 -3.00
N ALA A 37 3.66 -6.88 -2.50
CA ALA A 37 4.62 -7.92 -2.10
C ALA A 37 4.09 -8.83 -0.99
N LEU A 38 3.30 -8.28 -0.05
CA LEU A 38 2.62 -9.07 0.98
C LEU A 38 1.53 -9.96 0.40
N CYS A 39 0.75 -9.47 -0.57
CA CYS A 39 -0.22 -10.29 -1.30
C CYS A 39 0.46 -11.41 -2.10
N ASP A 40 1.62 -11.15 -2.72
CA ASP A 40 2.37 -12.14 -3.52
C ASP A 40 2.83 -13.35 -2.70
N ILE A 41 3.08 -13.19 -1.39
CA ILE A 41 3.41 -14.29 -0.48
C ILE A 41 2.17 -14.96 0.13
N GLY A 42 0.96 -14.58 -0.31
CA GLY A 42 -0.30 -15.22 0.05
C GLY A 42 -1.06 -14.59 1.23
N LEU A 43 -0.70 -13.38 1.66
CA LEU A 43 -1.50 -12.68 2.67
C LEU A 43 -2.86 -12.26 2.09
N ASN A 44 -3.88 -12.35 2.93
CA ASN A 44 -5.23 -11.93 2.60
C ASN A 44 -5.30 -10.37 2.45
N PRO A 45 -5.79 -9.84 1.32
CA PRO A 45 -5.85 -8.40 1.07
C PRO A 45 -6.88 -7.67 1.96
N GLU A 46 -7.99 -8.31 2.33
CA GLU A 46 -8.99 -7.74 3.25
C GLU A 46 -8.42 -7.53 4.67
N ALA A 47 -7.61 -8.47 5.15
CA ALA A 47 -6.92 -8.38 6.43
C ALA A 47 -5.86 -7.27 6.40
N LEU A 48 -5.08 -7.18 5.32
CA LEU A 48 -4.12 -6.09 5.11
C LEU A 48 -4.82 -4.71 5.08
N ALA A 49 -5.96 -4.60 4.38
CA ALA A 49 -6.73 -3.36 4.35
C ALA A 49 -7.24 -2.95 5.74
N THR A 50 -7.61 -3.92 6.56
CA THR A 50 -8.01 -3.66 7.96
C THR A 50 -6.83 -3.15 8.77
N LEU A 51 -5.67 -3.83 8.69
CA LEU A 51 -4.43 -3.41 9.37
C LEU A 51 -4.03 -1.98 8.99
N VAL A 52 -4.01 -1.66 7.69
CA VAL A 52 -3.64 -0.31 7.19
C VAL A 52 -4.57 0.77 7.74
N LYS A 53 -5.87 0.48 7.85
CA LYS A 53 -6.84 1.42 8.43
C LYS A 53 -6.59 1.66 9.91
N GLU A 54 -6.33 0.61 10.68
CA GLU A 54 -6.03 0.77 12.12
C GLU A 54 -4.71 1.52 12.34
N LEU A 55 -3.63 1.16 11.63
CA LEU A 55 -2.34 1.85 11.73
C LEU A 55 -2.44 3.36 11.43
N ARG A 56 -3.25 3.73 10.42
CA ARG A 56 -3.50 5.13 10.07
C ARG A 56 -4.32 5.87 11.12
N ARG A 57 -5.23 5.20 11.83
CA ARG A 57 -5.98 5.81 12.93
C ARG A 57 -5.06 6.12 14.10
N ASP A 58 -4.22 5.16 14.48
CA ASP A 58 -3.29 5.31 15.60
C ASP A 58 -2.25 6.39 15.34
N SER A 59 -1.75 6.51 14.10
CA SER A 59 -0.81 7.56 13.70
C SER A 59 -1.41 8.97 13.70
N HIS A 60 -2.74 9.09 13.60
CA HIS A 60 -3.47 10.36 13.69
C HIS A 60 -4.01 10.64 15.08
N SER A 61 -3.78 9.77 16.08
CA SER A 61 -4.06 10.12 17.46
C SER A 61 -3.06 11.21 17.88
N PRO A 62 -3.49 12.46 18.14
CA PRO A 62 -2.59 13.43 18.71
C PRO A 62 -2.24 12.90 20.09
N THR A 63 -0.96 12.56 20.28
CA THR A 63 -0.37 12.30 21.58
C THR A 63 -0.90 13.38 22.52
N SER A 64 -1.79 13.01 23.44
CA SER A 64 -2.25 13.92 24.49
C SER A 64 -1.04 14.17 25.38
N THR A 65 -0.25 15.17 25.04
CA THR A 65 0.60 15.90 25.98
C THR A 65 -0.33 16.64 26.93
N LEU A 66 -0.82 15.90 27.92
CA LEU A 66 -1.06 16.41 29.27
C LEU A 66 0.05 15.84 30.14
N ASP A 67 1.16 16.58 30.24
CA ASP A 67 1.80 16.94 31.51
C ASP A 67 2.67 18.19 31.27
#